data_AF-A0A3C0YN04-F1
#
_entry.id   AF-A0A3C0YN04-F1
#
_cell.length_a   1.000
_cell.length_b   1.000
_cell.length_c   1.000
_cell.angle_alpha   90.00
_cell.angle_beta   90.00
_cell.angle_gamma   90.00
#
_symmetry.space_group_name_H-M   'P 1'
#
loop_
_entity.id
_entity.type
_entity.pdbx_description
1 polymer ?
#
loop_
_entity_poly.entity_id
_entity_poly.type
_entity_poly.pdbx_seq_one_letter_code
_entity_poly.pdbx_strand_id
1 'polypeptide(L)'
;MIANTIKRKLTAHLFQQNEWLKNDFSKHKSKSILFNVGPIHYALKINDAGIPEYIEYLETYDAEIKLTISSAIELMRGNKKAYIEIKG
;
A
#
# COMPACT_ATOMS: atom_id res chain seq x y z
N MET A 1 2.95 0.80 -19.24
CA MET A 1 4.40 0.51 -19.48
C MET A 1 5.00 -0.16 -18.24
N ILE A 2 6.11 -0.90 -18.40
CA ILE A 2 6.76 -1.80 -17.42
C ILE A 2 6.70 -1.36 -15.94
N ALA A 3 6.84 -0.06 -15.66
CA ALA A 3 6.73 0.51 -14.32
C ALA A 3 5.41 0.14 -13.59
N ASN A 4 4.26 0.22 -14.26
CA ASN A 4 2.97 -0.14 -13.65
C ASN A 4 2.89 -1.63 -13.33
N THR A 5 3.48 -2.49 -14.18
CA THR A 5 3.56 -3.93 -13.94
C THR A 5 4.41 -4.23 -12.69
N ILE A 6 5.54 -3.54 -12.53
CA ILE A 6 6.39 -3.66 -11.33
C ILE A 6 5.61 -3.21 -10.09
N LYS A 7 4.96 -2.05 -10.13
CA LYS A 7 4.16 -1.53 -9.01
C LYS A 7 3.04 -2.47 -8.60
N ARG A 8 2.32 -3.07 -9.56
CA ARG A 8 1.29 -4.09 -9.30
C ARG A 8 1.88 -5.33 -8.61
N LYS A 9 3.00 -5.86 -9.12
CA LYS A 9 3.67 -7.04 -8.51
C LYS A 9 4.17 -6.75 -7.09
N LEU A 10 4.76 -5.58 -6.86
CA LEU A 10 5.21 -5.16 -5.53
C LEU A 10 4.03 -5.01 -4.56
N THR A 11 2.92 -4.43 -5.01
CA THR A 11 1.69 -4.29 -4.21
C THR A 11 1.15 -5.67 -3.83
N ALA A 12 1.02 -6.58 -4.81
CA ALA A 12 0.58 -7.94 -4.55
C ALA A 12 1.50 -8.66 -3.55
N HIS A 13 2.82 -8.53 -3.73
CA HIS A 13 3.80 -9.12 -2.83
C HIS A 13 3.70 -8.57 -1.40
N LEU A 14 3.59 -7.25 -1.23
CA LEU A 14 3.41 -6.59 0.07
C LEU A 14 2.24 -7.20 0.85
N PHE A 15 1.07 -7.32 0.21
CA PHE A 15 -0.12 -7.85 0.87
C PHE A 15 -0.14 -9.37 1.00
N GLN A 16 0.63 -10.10 0.18
CA GLN A 16 0.87 -11.52 0.36
C GLN A 16 1.74 -11.79 1.60
N GLN A 17 2.79 -10.98 1.81
CA GLN A 17 3.68 -11.12 2.97
C GLN A 17 3.06 -10.60 4.27
N ASN A 18 2.05 -9.72 4.17
CA ASN A 18 1.41 -9.07 5.31
C ASN A 18 -0.11 -9.28 5.30
N GLU A 19 -0.56 -10.50 5.58
CA GLU A 19 -2.01 -10.79 5.71
C GLU A 19 -2.68 -9.91 6.75
N TRP A 20 -1.99 -9.60 7.85
CA TRP A 20 -2.48 -8.69 8.88
C TRP A 20 -2.82 -7.31 8.30
N LEU A 21 -1.96 -6.77 7.44
CA LEU A 21 -2.14 -5.47 6.79
C LEU A 21 -3.29 -5.56 5.80
N LYS A 22 -3.37 -6.63 5.01
CA LYS A 22 -4.48 -6.88 4.08
C LYS A 22 -5.83 -6.92 4.83
N ASN A 23 -5.89 -7.60 5.98
CA ASN A 23 -7.09 -7.72 6.78
C ASN A 23 -7.54 -6.38 7.39
N ASP A 24 -6.60 -5.54 7.83
CA ASP A 24 -6.94 -4.20 8.31
C ASP A 24 -7.46 -3.31 7.18
N PHE A 25 -6.83 -3.34 6.01
CA PHE A 25 -7.33 -2.60 4.85
C PHE A 25 -8.72 -3.08 4.41
N SER A 26 -9.04 -4.37 4.54
CA SER A 26 -10.36 -4.90 4.13
C SER A 26 -11.57 -4.22 4.78
N LYS A 27 -11.37 -3.55 5.93
CA LYS A 27 -12.37 -2.79 6.67
C LYS A 27 -12.69 -1.42 6.05
N HIS A 28 -11.87 -0.96 5.10
CA HIS A 28 -11.90 0.39 4.52
C HIS A 28 -12.25 0.34 3.02
N LYS A 29 -13.27 -0.43 2.64
CA LYS A 29 -13.69 -0.59 1.24
C LYS A 29 -13.94 0.75 0.54
N SER A 30 -13.63 0.78 -0.75
CA SER A 30 -13.75 1.94 -1.64
C SER A 30 -12.86 3.13 -1.26
N LYS A 31 -12.05 3.04 -0.20
CA LYS A 31 -11.09 4.08 0.18
C LYS A 31 -9.86 4.07 -0.71
N SER A 32 -9.37 5.27 -0.95
CA SER A 32 -8.18 5.58 -1.72
C SER A 32 -7.05 5.98 -0.77
N ILE A 33 -5.87 5.39 -0.96
CA ILE A 33 -4.75 5.56 -0.04
C ILE A 33 -3.51 5.91 -0.86
N LEU A 34 -2.85 7.00 -0.49
CA LEU A 34 -1.56 7.36 -0.99
C LEU A 34 -0.48 6.73 -0.10
N PHE A 35 0.27 5.79 -0.65
CA PHE A 35 1.33 5.08 0.05
C PHE A 35 2.69 5.62 -0.37
N ASN A 36 3.35 6.33 0.55
CA ASN A 36 4.57 7.08 0.31
C ASN A 36 5.76 6.38 0.95
N VAL A 37 6.67 5.88 0.12
CA VAL A 37 7.89 5.19 0.54
C VAL A 37 9.09 6.03 0.14
N GLY A 38 9.58 6.87 1.05
CA GLY A 38 10.60 7.87 0.72
C GLY A 38 10.15 8.74 -0.48
N PRO A 39 10.91 8.80 -1.59
CA PRO A 39 10.53 9.57 -2.78
C PRO A 39 9.52 8.87 -3.69
N ILE A 40 9.09 7.65 -3.36
CA ILE A 40 8.22 6.86 -4.23
C ILE A 40 6.77 6.93 -3.76
N HIS A 41 5.90 7.36 -4.67
CA HIS A 41 4.47 7.47 -4.46
C HIS A 41 3.73 6.31 -5.13
N TYR A 42 2.89 5.64 -4.36
CA TYR A 42 2.06 4.52 -4.81
C TYR A 42 0.61 4.79 -4.44
N ALA A 43 -0.24 4.88 -5.44
CA ALA A 43 -1.66 5.02 -5.22
C ALA A 43 -2.31 3.62 -5.09
N LEU A 44 -3.08 3.45 -4.03
CA LEU A 44 -3.81 2.22 -3.72
C LEU A 44 -5.30 2.54 -3.61
N LYS A 45 -6.15 1.64 -4.10
CA LYS A 45 -7.59 1.66 -3.83
C LYS A 45 -8.01 0.32 -3.26
N ILE A 46 -8.84 0.35 -2.23
CA ILE A 46 -9.41 -0.84 -1.64
C ILE A 46 -10.69 -1.14 -2.42
N ASN A 47 -10.69 -2.25 -3.17
CA ASN A 47 -11.84 -2.61 -3.98
C ASN A 47 -13.03 -3.09 -3.10
N ASP A 48 -14.16 -3.39 -3.72
CA ASP A 48 -15.39 -3.78 -3.00
C ASP A 48 -15.27 -5.15 -2.28
N ALA A 49 -14.29 -5.97 -2.70
CA ALA A 49 -13.91 -7.20 -2.02
C ALA A 49 -12.98 -6.96 -0.81
N GLY A 50 -12.60 -5.70 -0.53
CA GLY A 50 -11.68 -5.36 0.55
C GLY A 50 -10.21 -5.65 0.22
N ILE A 51 -9.88 -5.82 -1.06
CA ILE A 51 -8.52 -6.10 -1.51
C ILE A 51 -7.86 -4.79 -1.98
N PRO A 52 -6.69 -4.43 -1.42
CA PRO A 52 -5.93 -3.29 -1.91
C PRO A 52 -5.34 -3.56 -3.30
N GLU A 53 -5.56 -2.63 -4.22
CA GLU A 53 -5.08 -2.72 -5.60
C GLU A 53 -4.31 -1.46 -5.98
N TYR A 54 -3.24 -1.64 -6.75
CA TYR A 54 -2.52 -0.52 -7.35
C TYR A 54 -3.36 0.16 -8.42
N ILE A 55 -3.40 1.48 -8.35
CA ILE A 55 -3.98 2.35 -9.37
C ILE A 55 -2.93 3.36 -9.83
N GLU A 56 -2.97 3.71 -11.12
CA GLU A 56 -1.92 4.53 -11.73
C GLU A 56 -1.99 5.99 -11.31
N TYR A 57 -3.21 6.48 -11.03
CA TYR A 57 -3.46 7.87 -10.68
C TYR A 57 -4.59 7.96 -9.64
N LEU A 58 -4.42 8.88 -8.69
CA LEU A 58 -5.43 9.34 -7.75
C LEU A 58 -5.49 10.85 -7.85
N GLU A 59 -6.68 11.39 -8.11
CA GLU A 59 -6.92 12.83 -8.04
C GLU A 59 -7.03 13.31 -6.59
N THR A 60 -7.61 12.47 -5.73
CA THR A 60 -7.74 12.69 -4.28
C THR A 60 -7.45 11.37 -3.54
N TYR A 61 -7.11 11.45 -2.25
CA TYR A 61 -6.92 10.28 -1.41
C TYR A 61 -7.59 10.49 -0.05
N ASP A 62 -8.16 9.42 0.51
CA ASP A 62 -8.78 9.42 1.84
C ASP A 62 -7.75 9.31 2.97
N ALA A 63 -6.57 8.75 2.68
CA ALA A 63 -5.49 8.64 3.66
C ALA A 63 -4.12 8.62 2.98
N GLU A 64 -3.10 9.06 3.71
CA GLU A 64 -1.69 8.98 3.35
C GLU A 64 -0.95 8.08 4.36
N ILE A 65 -0.28 7.05 3.87
CA ILE A 65 0.60 6.20 4.67
C ILE A 65 2.05 6.51 4.30
N LYS A 66 2.85 6.93 5.27
CA LYS A 66 4.27 7.22 5.09
C LYS A 66 5.13 6.12 5.68
N LEU A 67 6.08 5.66 4.88
CA LEU A 67 7.11 4.70 5.25
C LEU A 67 8.49 5.23 4.86
N THR A 68 9.47 4.92 5.70
CA THR A 68 10.86 4.95 5.25
C THR A 68 11.13 3.78 4.30
N ILE A 69 12.16 3.88 3.46
CA ILE A 69 12.61 2.77 2.60
C ILE A 69 12.89 1.52 3.44
N SER A 70 13.53 1.69 4.60
CA SER A 70 13.84 0.57 5.52
C SER A 70 12.57 -0.14 6.00
N SER A 71 11.55 0.62 6.41
CA SER A 71 10.27 0.07 6.88
C SER A 71 9.51 -0.63 5.76
N ALA A 72 9.54 -0.10 4.54
CA ALA A 72 8.97 -0.78 3.38
C ALA A 72 9.67 -2.10 3.07
N ILE A 73 11.01 -2.16 3.16
CA ILE A 73 11.77 -3.43 3.00
C ILE A 73 11.37 -4.45 4.06
N GLU A 74 11.23 -4.04 5.32
CA GLU A 74 10.79 -4.93 6.40
C GLU A 74 9.39 -5.47 6.15
N LEU A 75 8.45 -4.62 5.69
CA LEU A 75 7.13 -5.11 5.26
C LEU A 75 7.24 -6.06 4.08
N MET A 76 8.06 -5.78 3.06
CA MET A 76 8.25 -6.70 1.92
C MET A 76 8.85 -8.05 2.35
N ARG A 77 9.46 -8.14 3.54
CA ARG A 77 9.94 -9.38 4.16
C ARG A 77 8.91 -10.05 5.08
N GLY A 78 7.72 -9.47 5.24
CA GLY A 78 6.69 -9.90 6.18
C GLY A 78 6.99 -9.58 7.64
N ASN A 79 7.98 -8.71 7.91
CA ASN A 79 8.34 -8.32 9.26
C ASN A 79 7.50 -7.14 9.75
N LYS A 80 6.80 -7.34 10.88
CA LYS A 80 5.92 -6.35 11.51
C LYS A 80 6.66 -5.20 12.19
N LYS A 81 7.99 -5.22 12.28
CA LYS A 81 8.80 -4.16 12.90
C LYS A 81 8.94 -2.88 12.06
N ALA A 82 8.13 -2.71 11.03
CA ALA A 82 8.11 -1.52 10.21
C ALA A 82 7.49 -0.33 10.97
N TYR A 83 8.12 0.83 10.89
CA TYR A 83 7.51 2.07 11.36
C TYR A 83 6.54 2.57 10.28
N ILE A 84 5.27 2.73 10.66
CA ILE A 84 4.19 3.18 9.77
C ILE A 84 3.58 4.44 10.36
N GLU A 85 3.66 5.55 9.62
CA GLU A 85 2.96 6.79 9.95
C GLU A 85 1.71 6.90 9.07
N ILE A 86 0.54 7.10 9.69
CA ILE A 86 -0.74 7.21 9.00
C ILE A 86 -1.28 8.62 9.21
N LYS A 87 -1.65 9.29 8.13
CA LYS A 87 -2.38 10.57 8.13
C LYS A 87 -3.70 10.37 7.39
N GLY A 88 -4.79 10.86 7.97
CA GLY A 88 -6.13 10.82 7.39
C GLY A 88 -6.85 12.13 7.69
#